data_AF-A0A4U9VVS3-F1
#
_entry.id   AF-A0A4U9VVS3-F1
#
_cell.length_a   1.000
_cell.length_b   1.000
_cell.length_c   1.000
_cell.angle_alpha   90.00
_cell.angle_beta   90.00
_cell.angle_gamma   90.00
#
_symmetry.space_group_name_H-M   'P 1'
#
loop_
_entity.id
_entity.type
_entity.pdbx_description
1 polymer ?
#
loop_
_entity_poly.entity_id
_entity_poly.type
_entity_poly.pdbx_seq_one_letter_code
_entity_poly.pdbx_strand_id
1 'polypeptide(L)'
;MRLVPGRWRPLPYVVNTLTHSRERYRRNLRYYADHPELRVGGPTYHWVKESIQAGQQIIAQAANITTPILLLQAGEDRVVDNRSQRAFCQALSDAGHPCEGENRGLSKALAMRSCSNGTRCAPRH
;
A
#
# COMPACT_ATOMS: atom_id res chain seq x y z
N MET A 1 -9.57 -18.01 -4.56
CA MET A 1 -8.17 -18.07 -4.05
C MET A 1 -7.77 -19.54 -3.99
N ARG A 2 -6.81 -20.02 -4.80
CA ARG A 2 -6.47 -21.46 -4.86
C ARG A 2 -5.22 -21.73 -3.99
N LEU A 3 -5.43 -22.46 -2.90
CA LEU A 3 -4.42 -22.86 -1.93
C LEU A 3 -4.10 -24.34 -2.11
N VAL A 4 -3.15 -24.66 -3.00
CA VAL A 4 -2.59 -26.01 -3.16
C VAL A 4 -1.16 -25.85 -3.71
N PRO A 5 -0.16 -26.65 -3.26
CA PRO A 5 1.15 -26.71 -3.91
C PRO A 5 0.98 -27.41 -5.27
N GLY A 6 0.45 -26.67 -6.24
CA GLY A 6 0.33 -27.10 -7.62
C GLY A 6 1.58 -26.69 -8.39
N ARG A 7 1.98 -27.51 -9.36
CA ARG A 7 2.99 -27.16 -10.36
C ARG A 7 2.75 -25.72 -10.85
N TRP A 8 3.77 -24.88 -10.70
CA TRP A 8 3.77 -23.53 -11.25
C TRP A 8 3.35 -23.56 -12.73
N ARG A 9 2.34 -22.77 -13.07
CA ARG A 9 1.83 -22.62 -14.43
C ARG A 9 1.65 -21.14 -14.71
N PRO A 10 2.22 -20.61 -15.82
CA PRO A 10 2.02 -19.22 -16.17
C PRO A 10 0.56 -18.98 -16.56
N LEU A 11 -0.10 -18.06 -15.87
CA LEU A 11 -1.43 -17.59 -16.27
C LEU A 11 -1.29 -16.65 -17.47
N PRO A 12 -2.20 -16.66 -18.46
CA PRO A 12 -2.14 -15.77 -19.63
C PRO A 12 -1.93 -14.29 -19.27
N TYR A 13 -1.24 -13.54 -20.12
CA TYR A 13 -0.96 -12.11 -19.88
C TYR A 13 -2.23 -11.29 -19.58
N VAL A 14 -3.36 -11.62 -20.23
CA VAL A 14 -4.64 -10.90 -20.06
C VAL A 14 -5.22 -10.99 -18.64
N VAL A 15 -4.86 -12.01 -17.87
CA VAL A 15 -5.30 -12.17 -16.47
C VAL A 15 -4.21 -11.76 -15.47
N ASN A 16 -3.06 -11.28 -15.95
CA ASN A 16 -1.97 -10.87 -15.09
C ASN A 16 -2.29 -9.52 -14.42
N THR A 17 -2.31 -9.50 -13.10
CA THR A 17 -2.55 -8.30 -12.30
C THR A 17 -1.27 -7.65 -11.80
N LEU A 18 -0.10 -8.25 -12.09
CA LEU A 18 1.20 -7.81 -11.52
C LEU A 18 1.97 -6.85 -12.44
N THR A 19 1.68 -6.82 -13.74
CA THR A 19 2.37 -5.92 -14.68
C THR A 19 1.53 -5.60 -15.92
N HIS A 20 1.53 -4.33 -16.30
CA HIS A 20 0.90 -3.82 -17.52
C HIS A 20 1.83 -3.85 -18.74
N SER A 21 3.05 -4.40 -18.63
CA SER A 21 3.99 -4.51 -19.76
C SER A 21 4.15 -5.95 -20.20
N ARG A 22 3.87 -6.22 -21.48
CA ARG A 22 4.01 -7.56 -22.08
C ARG A 22 5.46 -8.06 -22.05
N GLU A 23 6.43 -7.17 -22.27
CA GLU A 23 7.85 -7.53 -22.24
C GLU A 23 8.32 -7.85 -20.82
N ARG A 24 7.89 -7.08 -19.81
CA ARG A 24 8.20 -7.41 -18.40
C ARG A 24 7.57 -8.74 -18.00
N TYR A 25 6.33 -8.99 -18.42
CA TYR A 25 5.66 -10.26 -18.18
C TYR A 25 6.45 -11.43 -18.79
N ARG A 26 6.86 -11.34 -20.07
CA ARG A 26 7.67 -12.38 -20.74
C ARG A 26 9.00 -12.62 -20.03
N ARG A 27 9.69 -11.55 -19.61
CA ARG A 27 10.94 -11.65 -18.86
C ARG A 27 10.73 -12.37 -17.52
N ASN A 28 9.69 -12.01 -16.76
CA ASN A 28 9.39 -12.64 -15.47
C ASN A 28 9.06 -14.14 -15.64
N LEU A 29 8.31 -14.50 -16.68
CA LEU A 29 8.02 -15.90 -16.97
C LEU A 29 9.28 -16.71 -17.26
N ARG A 30 10.18 -16.16 -18.08
CA ARG A 30 11.45 -16.81 -18.40
C ARG A 30 12.31 -17.00 -17.15
N TYR A 31 12.36 -16.00 -16.28
CA TYR A 31 13.10 -16.09 -15.03
C TYR A 31 12.61 -17.22 -14.12
N TYR A 32 11.28 -17.39 -13.97
CA TYR A 32 10.72 -18.52 -13.22
C TYR A 32 10.85 -19.87 -13.96
N ALA A 33 10.96 -19.87 -15.28
CA ALA A 33 11.21 -21.08 -16.06
C ALA A 33 12.63 -21.60 -15.85
N ASP A 34 13.61 -20.69 -15.93
CA ASP A 34 15.04 -20.96 -15.82
C ASP A 34 15.46 -21.32 -14.38
N HIS A 35 14.76 -20.78 -13.37
CA HIS A 35 15.04 -21.00 -11.94
C HIS A 35 13.82 -21.58 -11.19
N PRO A 36 13.56 -22.90 -11.27
CA PRO A 36 12.43 -23.53 -10.60
C PRO A 36 12.42 -23.38 -9.08
N GLU A 37 13.59 -23.23 -8.45
CA GLU A 37 13.78 -23.01 -7.01
C GLU A 37 13.19 -21.70 -6.51
N LEU A 38 13.01 -20.70 -7.39
CA LEU A 38 12.41 -19.40 -7.04
C LEU A 38 10.87 -19.43 -7.03
N ARG A 39 10.26 -20.55 -7.42
CA ARG A 39 8.80 -20.67 -7.51
C ARG A 39 8.21 -20.83 -6.11
N VAL A 40 7.60 -19.77 -5.61
CA VAL A 40 6.85 -19.80 -4.36
C VAL A 40 5.40 -20.28 -4.59
N GLY A 41 4.89 -21.07 -3.65
CA GLY A 41 3.48 -21.42 -3.59
C GLY A 41 2.62 -20.22 -3.16
N GLY A 42 1.30 -20.38 -3.24
CA GLY A 42 0.38 -19.38 -2.68
C GLY A 42 0.59 -19.19 -1.16
N PRO A 43 0.19 -18.03 -0.61
CA PRO A 43 0.32 -17.75 0.82
C PRO A 43 -0.48 -18.76 1.66
N THR A 44 -0.03 -19.13 2.85
CA THR A 44 -0.80 -20.04 3.72
C THR A 44 -2.02 -19.34 4.33
N TYR A 45 -3.03 -20.10 4.78
CA TYR A 45 -4.21 -19.53 5.46
C TYR A 45 -3.84 -18.67 6.66
N HIS A 46 -2.87 -19.14 7.45
CA HIS A 46 -2.38 -18.42 8.61
C HIS A 46 -1.74 -17.08 8.19
N TRP A 47 -0.91 -17.08 7.15
CA TRP A 47 -0.30 -15.85 6.64
C TRP A 47 -1.33 -14.83 6.14
N VAL A 48 -2.39 -15.29 5.45
CA VAL A 48 -3.48 -14.41 5.00
C VAL A 48 -4.23 -13.81 6.19
N LYS A 49 -4.52 -14.61 7.22
CA LYS A 49 -5.19 -14.14 8.43
C LYS A 49 -4.36 -13.07 9.14
N GLU A 50 -3.07 -13.34 9.38
CA GLU A 50 -2.16 -12.39 10.02
C GLU A 50 -2.03 -11.09 9.22
N SER A 51 -1.97 -11.18 7.89
CA SER A 51 -1.89 -10.00 7.02
C SER A 51 -3.11 -9.09 7.14
N ILE A 52 -4.31 -9.68 7.23
CA ILE A 52 -5.55 -8.91 7.42
C ILE A 52 -5.55 -8.23 8.80
N GLN A 53 -5.17 -8.97 9.84
CA GLN A 53 -5.11 -8.44 11.21
C GLN A 53 -4.08 -7.33 11.34
N ALA A 54 -2.89 -7.49 10.77
CA ALA A 54 -1.86 -6.47 10.72
C ALA A 54 -2.34 -5.20 10.00
N GLY A 55 -3.02 -5.35 8.85
CA GLY A 55 -3.58 -4.20 8.12
C GLY A 55 -4.58 -3.39 8.95
N GLN A 56 -5.46 -4.07 9.68
CA GLN A 56 -6.42 -3.41 10.58
C GLN A 56 -5.71 -2.69 11.74
N GLN A 57 -4.69 -3.31 12.33
CA GLN A 57 -3.90 -2.73 13.42
C GLN A 57 -3.14 -1.48 12.98
N ILE A 58 -2.59 -1.45 11.76
CA ILE A 58 -1.87 -0.29 11.22
C ILE A 58 -2.79 0.93 11.14
N ILE A 59 -4.03 0.74 10.66
CA ILE A 59 -5.02 1.83 10.61
C ILE A 59 -5.40 2.28 12.02
N ALA A 60 -5.65 1.35 12.94
CA ALA A 60 -6.00 1.69 14.32
C ALA A 60 -4.88 2.43 15.08
N GLN A 61 -3.62 2.16 14.73
CA GLN A 61 -2.44 2.78 15.34
C GLN A 61 -1.92 3.99 14.55
N ALA A 62 -2.58 4.39 13.45
CA ALA A 62 -2.13 5.47 12.59
C ALA A 62 -1.88 6.77 13.37
N ALA A 63 -2.73 7.07 14.36
CA ALA A 63 -2.61 8.24 15.23
C ALA A 63 -1.32 8.30 16.06
N ASN A 64 -0.68 7.15 16.31
CA ASN A 64 0.56 7.07 17.09
C ASN A 64 1.81 7.35 16.24
N ILE A 65 1.66 7.46 14.91
CA ILE A 65 2.78 7.69 14.00
C ILE A 65 3.08 9.19 13.94
N THR A 66 4.18 9.59 14.57
CA THR A 66 4.66 10.98 14.59
C THR A 66 5.66 11.30 13.47
N THR A 67 6.24 10.28 12.87
CA THR A 67 7.18 10.41 11.75
C THR A 67 6.43 10.89 10.51
N PRO A 68 6.93 11.91 9.78
CA PRO A 68 6.34 12.32 8.50
C PRO A 68 6.30 11.15 7.50
N ILE A 69 5.13 10.89 6.93
CA ILE A 69 4.89 9.79 5.98
C ILE A 69 4.65 10.33 4.58
N LEU A 70 5.28 9.72 3.58
CA LEU A 70 4.93 9.88 2.16
C LEU A 70 4.12 8.65 1.72
N LEU A 71 2.84 8.85 1.38
CA LEU A 71 1.98 7.79 0.85
C LEU A 71 1.82 7.96 -0.67
N LEU A 72 2.24 6.95 -1.44
CA LEU A 72 2.12 6.92 -2.90
C LEU A 72 1.08 5.88 -3.31
N GLN A 73 -0.04 6.33 -3.86
CA GLN A 73 -1.14 5.47 -4.29
C GLN A 73 -1.16 5.32 -5.81
N ALA A 74 -1.19 4.08 -6.30
CA ALA A 74 -1.40 3.78 -7.71
C ALA A 74 -2.91 3.71 -8.02
N GLY A 75 -3.41 4.58 -8.90
CA GLY A 75 -4.85 4.72 -9.15
C GLY A 75 -5.54 3.48 -9.71
N GLU A 76 -4.85 2.69 -10.54
CA GLU A 76 -5.39 1.50 -11.21
C GLU A 76 -4.86 0.18 -10.64
N ASP A 77 -4.23 0.21 -9.46
CA ASP A 77 -3.78 -1.02 -8.80
C ASP A 77 -5.00 -1.86 -8.39
N ARG A 78 -4.98 -3.14 -8.74
CA ARG A 78 -6.03 -4.13 -8.42
C ARG A 78 -5.63 -5.06 -7.28
N VAL A 79 -4.35 -5.07 -6.91
CA VAL A 79 -3.80 -5.91 -5.85
C VAL A 79 -3.88 -5.20 -4.51
N VAL A 80 -3.56 -3.90 -4.50
CA VAL A 80 -3.62 -3.07 -3.29
C VAL A 80 -4.94 -2.29 -3.26
N ASP A 81 -5.67 -2.37 -2.15
CA ASP A 81 -6.93 -1.65 -2.00
C ASP A 81 -6.69 -0.16 -1.66
N ASN A 82 -6.96 0.70 -2.63
CA ASN A 82 -6.90 2.16 -2.47
C ASN A 82 -7.86 2.68 -1.38
N ARG A 83 -8.97 1.97 -1.06
CA ARG A 83 -9.87 2.42 0.00
C ARG A 83 -9.21 2.31 1.38
N SER A 84 -8.43 1.26 1.60
CA SER A 84 -7.67 1.04 2.83
C SER A 84 -6.60 2.13 3.04
N GLN A 85 -5.96 2.59 1.96
CA GLN A 85 -5.02 3.72 1.99
C GLN A 85 -5.71 5.04 2.35
N ARG A 86 -6.90 5.31 1.79
CA ARG A 86 -7.70 6.49 2.19
C ARG A 86 -8.13 6.43 3.66
N ALA A 87 -8.53 5.26 4.15
CA ALA A 87 -8.89 5.09 5.56
C ALA A 87 -7.71 5.37 6.49
N PHE A 88 -6.50 4.94 6.12
CA PHE A 88 -5.28 5.27 6.84
C PHE A 88 -5.02 6.78 6.86
N CYS A 89 -5.16 7.46 5.73
CA CYS A 89 -5.01 8.91 5.65
C CYS A 89 -6.05 9.67 6.48
N GLN A 90 -7.30 9.20 6.51
CA GLN A 90 -8.33 9.79 7.36
C GLN A 90 -7.94 9.67 8.84
N ALA A 91 -7.49 8.48 9.28
CA ALA A 91 -7.06 8.26 10.65
C ALA A 91 -5.86 9.15 11.06
N LEU A 92 -4.90 9.38 10.15
CA LEU A 92 -3.82 10.33 10.36
C LEU A 92 -4.30 11.78 10.44
N SER A 93 -5.23 12.17 9.57
CA SER A 93 -5.81 13.50 9.57
C SER A 93 -6.56 13.80 10.87
N ASP A 94 -7.33 12.84 11.38
CA ASP A 94 -8.05 12.94 12.65
C ASP A 94 -7.08 13.11 13.84
N ALA A 95 -5.86 12.56 13.73
CA ALA A 95 -4.77 12.73 14.69
C ALA A 95 -3.98 14.04 14.53
N GLY A 96 -4.31 14.88 13.54
CA GLY A 96 -3.66 16.17 13.29
C GLY A 96 -2.51 16.15 12.27
N HIS A 97 -2.33 15.03 11.57
CA HIS A 97 -1.34 14.80 10.52
C HIS A 97 -2.03 14.58 9.15
N PRO A 98 -2.55 15.64 8.50
CA PRO A 98 -3.30 15.47 7.26
C PRO A 98 -2.42 14.95 6.12
N CYS A 99 -2.95 14.02 5.33
CA CYS A 99 -2.35 13.63 4.04
C CYS A 99 -2.59 14.73 3.01
N GLU A 100 -1.55 15.43 2.57
CA GLU A 100 -1.63 16.41 1.48
C GLU A 100 -1.45 15.69 0.14
N GLY A 101 -2.52 15.51 -0.67
CA GLY A 101 -2.32 14.80 -1.95
C GLY A 101 -3.52 14.43 -2.83
N GLU A 102 -4.75 14.87 -2.55
CA GLU A 102 -5.90 14.58 -3.44
C GLU A 102 -6.39 15.83 -4.16
N ASN A 103 -5.47 16.56 -4.81
CA ASN A 103 -5.86 17.62 -5.75
C ASN A 103 -5.06 17.50 -7.04
N ARG A 104 -5.79 17.27 -8.15
CA ARG A 104 -5.29 17.55 -9.50
C ARG A 104 -5.07 19.06 -9.61
N GLY A 105 -3.92 19.53 -9.14
CA GLY A 105 -3.55 20.94 -9.15
C GLY A 105 -2.74 21.31 -7.91
N LEU A 106 -1.44 21.48 -8.11
CA LEU A 106 -0.49 22.23 -7.29
C LEU A 106 -1.12 23.11 -6.19
N SER A 107 -0.96 22.74 -4.92
CA SER A 107 -0.84 23.59 -3.71
C SER A 107 -1.02 22.69 -2.48
N LYS A 108 -0.21 22.71 -1.42
CA LYS A 108 0.87 23.57 -0.95
C LYS A 108 1.84 22.68 -0.19
N ALA A 109 3.10 23.11 -0.12
CA ALA A 109 4.08 22.52 0.76
C ALA A 109 3.83 22.93 2.22
N LEU A 110 4.11 21.97 3.10
CA LEU A 110 4.70 22.12 4.44
C LEU A 110 3.82 22.72 5.55
N ALA A 111 3.60 21.91 6.58
CA ALA A 111 3.93 22.36 7.93
C ALA A 111 4.39 21.19 8.80
N MET A 112 5.71 21.00 8.90
CA MET A 112 6.29 20.63 10.19
C MET A 112 5.77 21.66 11.21
N ARG A 113 4.82 21.29 12.05
CA ARG A 113 4.54 22.04 13.27
C ARG A 113 5.67 21.76 14.26
N SER A 114 6.77 22.47 14.10
CA SER A 114 7.65 22.75 15.24
C SER A 114 6.88 23.69 16.16
N CYS A 115 6.26 23.14 17.21
CA CYS A 115 5.86 23.93 18.36
C CYS A 115 7.12 24.28 19.14
N SER A 116 7.83 25.34 18.75
CA SER A 116 8.79 25.98 19.61
C SER A 116 8.04 26.76 20.70
N ASN A 117 8.22 26.33 21.95
CA ASN A 117 7.87 27.03 23.19
C ASN A 117 6.45 27.59 23.32
N GLY A 118 5.57 26.79 23.93
CA GLY A 118 4.74 27.27 25.04
C GLY A 118 3.47 28.06 24.73
N THR A 119 2.94 28.11 23.51
CA THR A 119 1.59 28.67 23.28
C THR A 119 0.76 27.87 22.27
N ARG A 120 -0.49 27.62 22.66
CA ARG A 120 -1.48 26.73 22.04
C ARG A 120 -1.91 27.26 20.67
N CYS A 121 -1.69 26.50 19.59
CA CYS A 121 -2.20 26.86 18.25
C CYS A 121 -3.70 26.58 18.16
N ALA A 122 -4.51 27.62 17.99
CA ALA A 122 -5.95 27.52 17.72
C ALA A 122 -6.22 27.38 16.21
N PRO A 123 -7.30 26.68 15.80
CA PRO A 123 -7.70 26.59 14.39
C PRO A 123 -8.35 27.90 13.94
N ARG A 124 -8.04 28.35 12.71
CA ARG A 124 -8.75 29.46 12.05
C ARG A 124 -9.98 28.92 11.32
N HIS A 125 -11.10 29.63 11.49
CA HIS A 125 -12.36 29.45 10.75
C HIS A 125 -12.21 29.68 9.25
#